data_AF-U5E709-F1
#
_entry.id   AF-U5E709-F1
#
_cell.length_a   1.000
_cell.length_b   1.000
_cell.length_c   1.000
_cell.angle_alpha   90.00
_cell.angle_beta   90.00
_cell.angle_gamma   90.00
#
_symmetry.space_group_name_H-M   'P 1'
#
loop_
_entity.id
_entity.type
_entity.pdbx_description
1 polymer ?
#
loop_
_entity_poly.entity_id
_entity_poly.type
_entity_poly.pdbx_seq_one_letter_code
_entity_poly.pdbx_strand_id
1 'polypeptide(L)'
;MNRAVTALVIAGVAVVGVAGCESGETSSRGVTTTAKPVLWNPCAEIPDEVLKAAGVDPGTEEAGLGGVPQPGWEICGWSGREYSLTVYSTSKSVRDFEQKPGNIDFTDVTIAGRQGRQFKEQGDTRNLDCDAVFPAAQGVVQLQVLNSPLIKGLADPCDYLQRTGAVLVPTFPK
;
A
#
# COMPACT_ATOMS: atom_id res chain seq x y z
N MET A 1 -9.59 -6.19 -49.35
CA MET A 1 -9.49 -7.54 -48.74
C MET A 1 -10.77 -7.78 -47.96
N ASN A 2 -11.39 -8.93 -48.18
CA ASN A 2 -12.79 -9.02 -48.58
C ASN A 2 -13.83 -8.89 -47.46
N ARG A 3 -14.94 -8.23 -47.81
CA ARG A 3 -16.22 -8.23 -47.09
C ARG A 3 -16.95 -9.56 -47.35
N ALA A 4 -17.80 -9.90 -46.39
CA ALA A 4 -18.49 -11.16 -46.13
C ALA A 4 -19.29 -11.79 -47.28
N VAL A 5 -19.50 -13.11 -47.17
CA VAL A 5 -20.44 -13.91 -47.97
C VAL A 5 -21.26 -14.82 -47.04
N THR A 6 -22.55 -14.49 -46.97
CA THR A 6 -23.76 -15.35 -47.06
C THR A 6 -24.08 -16.45 -46.03
N ALA A 7 -25.36 -16.41 -45.66
CA ALA A 7 -26.15 -17.16 -44.70
C ALA A 7 -26.31 -18.67 -44.95
N LEU A 8 -26.74 -19.38 -43.90
CA LEU A 8 -27.48 -20.63 -44.00
C LEU A 8 -28.60 -20.64 -42.93
N VAL A 9 -29.84 -20.70 -43.42
CA VAL A 9 -31.08 -20.94 -42.68
C VAL A 9 -31.27 -22.45 -42.60
N ILE A 10 -31.55 -23.02 -41.41
CA ILE A 10 -32.24 -24.31 -41.29
C ILE A 10 -33.30 -24.22 -40.18
N ALA A 11 -34.44 -24.82 -40.52
CA ALA A 11 -35.76 -24.76 -39.92
C ALA A 11 -35.87 -25.30 -38.50
N GLY A 12 -36.97 -24.90 -37.84
CA GLY A 12 -37.34 -25.32 -36.50
C GLY A 12 -37.77 -26.77 -36.39
N VAL A 13 -37.74 -27.25 -35.15
CA VAL A 13 -38.54 -28.37 -34.67
C VAL A 13 -39.19 -27.90 -33.37
N ALA A 14 -40.50 -27.73 -33.42
CA ALA A 14 -41.34 -27.63 -32.23
C ALA A 14 -41.52 -29.04 -31.67
N VAL A 15 -41.03 -29.30 -30.46
CA VAL A 15 -41.43 -30.46 -29.67
C VAL A 15 -42.22 -29.94 -28.48
N VAL A 16 -43.53 -30.16 -28.51
CA VAL A 16 -44.40 -30.04 -27.35
C VAL A 16 -44.14 -31.27 -26.49
N GLY A 17 -43.54 -31.07 -25.33
CA GLY A 17 -43.29 -32.07 -24.30
C GLY A 17 -43.89 -31.62 -22.98
N VAL A 18 -44.64 -32.53 -22.36
CA VAL A 18 -45.53 -32.37 -21.21
C VAL A 18 -44.82 -32.15 -19.87
N ALA A 19 -45.45 -31.34 -19.02
CA ALA A 19 -45.46 -31.31 -17.55
C ALA A 19 -44.20 -31.76 -16.78
N GLY A 20 -43.57 -30.80 -16.09
CA GLY A 20 -42.69 -31.04 -14.94
C GLY A 20 -42.30 -29.70 -14.29
N CYS A 21 -42.96 -29.31 -13.20
CA CYS A 21 -42.34 -28.43 -12.22
C CYS A 21 -41.14 -29.19 -11.65
N GLU A 22 -39.96 -28.56 -11.60
CA GLU A 22 -39.14 -28.43 -10.39
C GLU A 22 -37.75 -27.89 -10.77
N SER A 23 -37.38 -26.79 -10.10
CA SER A 23 -36.01 -26.33 -9.87
C SER A 23 -35.14 -26.07 -11.10
N GLY A 24 -35.15 -24.81 -11.55
CA GLY A 24 -34.16 -24.31 -12.48
C GLY A 24 -32.74 -24.47 -11.92
N GLU A 25 -31.95 -25.33 -12.55
CA GLU A 25 -30.49 -25.31 -12.43
C GLU A 25 -29.96 -24.06 -13.12
N THR A 26 -30.04 -22.94 -12.40
CA THR A 26 -29.20 -21.78 -12.69
C THR A 26 -27.78 -22.22 -12.39
N SER A 27 -27.01 -22.55 -13.43
CA SER A 27 -25.57 -22.65 -13.35
C SER A 27 -25.03 -21.26 -12.98
N SER A 28 -25.06 -20.96 -11.68
CA SER A 28 -24.37 -19.82 -11.10
C SER A 28 -22.89 -20.09 -11.30
N ARG A 29 -22.33 -19.54 -12.38
CA ARG A 29 -20.90 -19.19 -12.42
C ARG A 29 -20.70 -18.24 -11.24
N GLY A 30 -20.32 -18.81 -10.10
CA GLY A 30 -19.80 -18.05 -8.99
C GLY A 30 -18.59 -17.30 -9.49
N VAL A 31 -18.78 -16.03 -9.83
CA VAL A 31 -17.68 -15.09 -9.89
C VAL A 31 -17.15 -15.04 -8.47
N THR A 32 -16.11 -15.82 -8.20
CA THR A 32 -15.34 -15.65 -6.98
C THR A 32 -14.62 -14.33 -7.17
N THR A 33 -15.28 -13.23 -6.83
CA THR A 33 -14.58 -11.98 -6.58
C THR A 33 -13.68 -12.30 -5.40
N THR A 34 -12.41 -12.60 -5.67
CA THR A 34 -11.38 -12.64 -4.63
C THR A 34 -11.47 -11.29 -3.93
N ALA A 35 -11.98 -11.30 -2.69
CA ALA A 35 -12.03 -10.10 -1.87
C ALA A 35 -10.60 -9.55 -1.81
N LYS A 36 -10.45 -8.25 -2.07
CA LYS A 36 -9.15 -7.61 -1.94
C LYS A 36 -8.64 -7.84 -0.50
N PRO A 37 -7.34 -8.10 -0.31
CA PRO A 37 -6.79 -8.20 1.04
C PRO A 37 -7.19 -6.97 1.84
N VAL A 38 -7.73 -7.17 3.04
CA VAL A 38 -7.95 -6.08 3.98
C VAL A 38 -6.56 -5.65 4.46
N LEU A 39 -6.16 -4.43 4.09
CA LEU A 39 -4.88 -3.86 4.48
C LEU A 39 -5.00 -3.27 5.88
N TRP A 40 -3.95 -3.42 6.68
CA TRP A 40 -3.81 -2.72 7.95
C TRP A 40 -3.82 -1.20 7.74
N ASN A 41 -4.64 -0.47 8.48
CA ASN A 41 -4.81 0.98 8.33
C ASN A 41 -3.97 1.75 9.36
N PRO A 42 -2.88 2.42 8.97
CA PRO A 42 -2.02 3.12 9.91
C PRO A 42 -2.70 4.26 10.68
N CYS A 43 -3.72 4.92 10.12
CA CYS A 43 -4.44 5.99 10.84
C CYS A 43 -5.22 5.44 12.05
N ALA A 44 -5.82 4.25 11.90
CA ALA A 44 -6.63 3.66 12.96
C ALA A 44 -5.81 2.86 13.99
N GLU A 45 -4.64 2.37 13.58
CA GLU A 45 -3.94 1.31 14.29
C GLU A 45 -2.67 1.80 15.02
N ILE A 46 -2.16 2.99 14.70
CA ILE A 46 -1.01 3.58 15.39
C ILE A 46 -1.52 4.50 16.52
N PRO A 47 -1.23 4.21 17.80
CA PRO A 47 -1.68 5.04 18.90
C PRO A 47 -1.00 6.42 18.95
N ASP A 48 -1.74 7.42 19.41
CA ASP A 48 -1.26 8.79 19.63
C ASP A 48 0.03 8.87 20.45
N GLU A 49 0.16 8.05 21.50
CA GLU A 49 1.35 8.04 22.34
C GLU A 49 2.60 7.56 21.58
N VAL A 50 2.44 6.66 20.61
CA VAL A 50 3.52 6.20 19.74
C VAL A 50 3.92 7.31 18.77
N LEU A 51 2.95 8.01 18.19
CA LEU A 51 3.18 9.17 17.32
C LEU A 51 3.89 10.32 18.05
N LYS A 52 3.48 10.62 19.28
CA LYS A 52 4.15 11.60 20.14
C LYS A 52 5.58 11.19 20.48
N ALA A 53 5.81 9.91 20.81
CA ALA A 53 7.16 9.38 21.04
C ALA A 53 8.00 9.40 19.75
N ALA A 54 7.36 9.23 18.60
CA ALA A 54 7.91 9.37 17.26
C ALA A 54 8.16 10.83 16.84
N GLY A 55 7.86 11.83 17.68
CA GLY A 55 8.19 13.23 17.44
C GLY A 55 7.26 13.97 16.46
N VAL A 56 6.11 13.39 16.14
CA VAL A 56 5.07 14.00 15.28
C VAL A 56 3.78 14.28 16.08
N ASP A 57 2.93 15.15 15.55
CA ASP A 57 1.66 15.53 16.20
C ASP A 57 0.49 14.68 15.66
N PRO A 58 -0.17 13.85 16.50
CA PRO A 58 -1.35 13.10 16.09
C PRO A 58 -2.48 13.97 15.53
N GLY A 59 -2.60 15.23 15.98
CA GLY A 59 -3.62 16.17 15.50
C GLY A 59 -3.42 16.62 14.05
N THR A 60 -2.31 16.23 13.42
CA THR A 60 -1.98 16.54 12.02
C THR A 60 -2.19 15.37 11.07
N GLU A 61 -2.95 14.35 11.51
CA GLU A 61 -3.29 13.18 10.72
C GLU A 61 -3.81 13.54 9.32
N GLU A 62 -3.22 12.93 8.30
CA GLU A 62 -3.67 13.02 6.91
C GLU A 62 -3.79 11.62 6.30
N ALA A 63 -5.01 11.17 6.03
CA ALA A 63 -5.26 9.91 5.34
C ALA A 63 -5.03 10.04 3.83
N GLY A 64 -4.38 9.06 3.22
CA GLY A 64 -4.06 9.09 1.80
C GLY A 64 -2.86 9.98 1.47
N LEU A 65 -2.81 10.47 0.23
CA LEU A 65 -1.85 11.48 -0.22
C LEU A 65 -2.58 12.80 -0.44
N GLY A 66 -2.35 13.80 0.41
CA GLY A 66 -3.09 15.06 0.35
C GLY A 66 -4.60 14.87 0.61
N GLY A 67 -4.97 13.92 1.48
CA GLY A 67 -6.37 13.56 1.72
C GLY A 67 -6.98 12.60 0.67
N VAL A 68 -6.21 12.17 -0.33
CA VAL A 68 -6.71 11.35 -1.45
C VAL A 68 -6.31 9.88 -1.29
N PRO A 69 -7.28 8.94 -1.16
CA PRO A 69 -7.00 7.51 -1.11
C PRO A 69 -6.30 7.00 -2.39
N GLN A 70 -5.34 6.10 -2.22
CA GLN A 70 -4.58 5.53 -3.33
C GLN A 70 -4.98 4.06 -3.54
N PRO A 71 -5.33 3.62 -4.77
CA PRO A 71 -5.73 2.23 -5.01
C PRO A 71 -4.65 1.22 -4.59
N GLY A 72 -5.01 0.31 -3.68
CA GLY A 72 -4.10 -0.74 -3.18
C GLY A 72 -3.18 -0.29 -2.05
N TRP A 73 -3.51 0.84 -1.40
CA TRP A 73 -2.75 1.39 -0.29
C TRP A 73 -3.67 1.89 0.82
N GLU A 74 -3.25 1.65 2.06
CA GLU A 74 -3.65 2.44 3.22
C GLU A 74 -2.48 3.34 3.59
N ILE A 75 -2.72 4.64 3.74
CA ILE A 75 -1.67 5.64 3.92
C ILE A 75 -2.10 6.59 5.02
N CYS A 76 -1.19 6.89 5.93
CA CYS A 76 -1.40 7.92 6.92
C CYS A 76 -0.12 8.73 7.15
N GLY A 77 -0.26 10.06 7.12
CA GLY A 77 0.81 11.01 7.37
C GLY A 77 0.57 11.83 8.63
N TRP A 78 1.67 12.24 9.28
CA TRP A 78 1.68 13.17 10.40
C TRP A 78 2.85 14.14 10.27
N SER A 79 2.67 15.35 10.78
CA SER A 79 3.66 16.41 10.75
C SER A 79 4.33 16.57 12.12
N GLY A 80 5.65 16.70 12.11
CA GLY A 80 6.44 17.20 13.23
C GLY A 80 7.10 18.52 12.86
N ARG A 81 7.81 19.13 13.81
CA ARG A 81 8.54 20.39 13.57
C ARG A 81 9.70 20.20 12.59
N GLU A 82 10.47 19.14 12.77
CA GLU A 82 11.72 18.90 12.03
C GLU A 82 11.52 18.03 10.79
N TYR A 83 10.55 17.13 10.82
CA TYR A 83 10.22 16.21 9.74
C TYR A 83 8.74 15.84 9.79
N SER A 84 8.20 15.38 8.67
CA SER A 84 6.95 14.63 8.60
C SER A 84 7.23 13.14 8.49
N LEU A 85 6.24 12.35 8.87
CA LEU A 85 6.28 10.90 8.85
C LEU A 85 5.06 10.38 8.10
N THR A 86 5.27 9.42 7.20
CA THR A 86 4.18 8.76 6.50
C THR A 86 4.35 7.25 6.60
N VAL A 87 3.27 6.55 6.96
CA VAL A 87 3.22 5.09 6.97
C VAL A 87 2.30 4.62 5.86
N TYR A 88 2.80 3.69 5.05
CA TYR A 88 2.07 3.08 3.94
C TYR A 88 1.92 1.60 4.19
N SER A 89 0.78 1.06 3.81
CA SER A 89 0.43 -0.35 3.95
C SER A 89 -0.12 -0.86 2.62
N THR A 90 0.43 -1.96 2.11
CA THR A 90 0.11 -2.47 0.77
C THR A 90 0.32 -3.99 0.68
N SER A 91 -0.30 -4.60 -0.34
CA SER A 91 -0.10 -6.02 -0.66
C SER A 91 1.09 -6.31 -1.57
N LYS A 92 1.90 -5.29 -1.88
CA LYS A 92 3.16 -5.43 -2.63
C LYS A 92 4.22 -6.13 -1.79
N SER A 93 5.15 -6.78 -2.48
CA SER A 93 6.34 -7.39 -1.90
C SER A 93 7.50 -6.40 -1.80
N VAL A 94 8.50 -6.68 -0.96
CA VAL A 94 9.75 -5.91 -0.93
C VAL A 94 10.43 -5.86 -2.30
N ARG A 95 10.38 -6.95 -3.06
CA ARG A 95 10.94 -7.02 -4.42
C ARG A 95 10.29 -6.01 -5.37
N ASP A 96 9.00 -5.74 -5.21
CA ASP A 96 8.31 -4.74 -6.05
C ASP A 96 8.87 -3.33 -5.83
N PHE A 97 9.35 -3.02 -4.62
CA PHE A 97 10.05 -1.76 -4.32
C PHE A 97 11.46 -1.74 -4.91
N GLU A 98 12.21 -2.83 -4.77
CA GLU A 98 13.57 -2.97 -5.33
C GLU A 98 13.60 -2.88 -6.86
N GLN A 99 12.52 -3.29 -7.52
CA GLN A 99 12.39 -3.25 -8.98
C GLN A 99 11.73 -1.96 -9.49
N LYS A 100 11.19 -1.12 -8.60
CA LYS A 100 10.54 0.15 -8.98
C LYS A 100 11.61 1.13 -9.47
N PRO A 101 11.57 1.56 -10.74
CA PRO A 101 12.46 2.61 -11.22
C PRO A 101 12.26 3.87 -10.38
N GLY A 102 13.38 4.48 -9.96
CA GLY A 102 13.37 5.65 -9.10
C GLY A 102 13.61 5.32 -7.62
N ASN A 103 13.45 4.09 -7.16
CA ASN A 103 13.97 3.72 -5.84
C ASN A 103 15.44 3.29 -5.97
N ILE A 104 16.32 3.86 -5.16
CA ILE A 104 17.78 3.70 -5.26
C ILE A 104 18.41 3.48 -3.88
N ASP A 105 19.71 3.19 -3.86
CA ASP A 105 20.54 3.09 -2.64
C ASP A 105 20.00 2.12 -1.59
N PHE A 106 19.54 0.95 -2.03
CA PHE A 106 19.02 -0.08 -1.15
C PHE A 106 20.07 -0.62 -0.18
N THR A 107 19.71 -0.68 1.10
CA THR A 107 20.50 -1.35 2.14
C THR A 107 19.61 -2.15 3.08
N ASP A 108 20.17 -3.21 3.66
CA ASP A 108 19.54 -3.91 4.77
C ASP A 108 19.52 -3.01 6.01
N VAL A 109 18.40 -3.02 6.74
CA VAL A 109 18.25 -2.32 8.02
C VAL A 109 17.58 -3.24 9.03
N THR A 110 17.87 -3.03 10.31
CA THR A 110 17.14 -3.67 11.42
C THR A 110 16.68 -2.59 12.38
N ILE A 111 15.36 -2.50 12.58
CA ILE A 111 14.73 -1.51 13.47
C ILE A 111 13.85 -2.24 14.47
N ALA A 112 14.08 -1.98 15.76
CA ALA A 112 13.38 -2.67 16.85
C ALA A 112 13.38 -4.21 16.69
N GLY A 113 14.48 -4.78 16.18
CA GLY A 113 14.64 -6.21 15.93
C GLY A 113 13.91 -6.76 14.69
N ARG A 114 13.22 -5.90 13.91
CA ARG A 114 12.59 -6.29 12.65
C ARG A 114 13.49 -5.94 11.47
N GLN A 115 13.74 -6.91 10.60
CA GLN A 115 14.47 -6.72 9.36
C GLN A 115 13.61 -5.93 8.36
N GLY A 116 14.23 -5.01 7.65
CA GLY A 116 13.63 -4.23 6.59
C GLY A 116 14.64 -3.88 5.49
N ARG A 117 14.17 -3.21 4.45
CA ARG A 117 15.00 -2.68 3.36
C ARG A 117 14.82 -1.18 3.30
N GLN A 118 15.91 -0.46 3.53
CA GLN A 118 15.94 1.00 3.43
C GLN A 118 16.32 1.40 2.01
N PHE A 119 15.76 2.49 1.49
CA PHE A 119 16.11 3.07 0.19
C PHE A 119 15.89 4.59 0.20
N LYS A 120 16.29 5.23 -0.90
CA LYS A 120 16.03 6.66 -1.20
C LYS A 120 15.33 6.80 -2.54
N GLU A 121 14.69 7.94 -2.79
CA GLU A 121 14.10 8.25 -4.07
C GLU A 121 15.04 9.05 -5.00
N GLN A 122 15.17 8.59 -6.24
CA GLN A 122 15.88 9.29 -7.29
C GLN A 122 15.17 10.60 -7.61
N GLY A 123 15.91 11.71 -7.53
CA GLY A 123 15.37 13.05 -7.74
C GLY A 123 15.26 13.86 -6.46
N ASP A 124 15.44 13.24 -5.29
CA ASP A 124 15.65 13.96 -4.04
C ASP A 124 17.06 14.56 -3.95
N THR A 125 17.26 15.59 -4.75
CA THR A 125 18.51 16.36 -4.82
C THR A 125 18.87 17.06 -3.52
N ARG A 126 17.93 17.15 -2.56
CA ARG A 126 18.11 17.83 -1.29
C ARG A 126 18.34 16.87 -0.12
N ASN A 127 18.29 15.55 -0.35
CA ASN A 127 18.47 14.53 0.66
C ASN A 127 17.56 14.75 1.88
N LEU A 128 16.28 14.97 1.60
CA LEU A 128 15.23 15.18 2.59
C LEU A 128 14.44 13.93 2.89
N ASP A 129 14.41 12.90 2.03
CA ASP A 129 13.66 11.67 2.30
C ASP A 129 14.54 10.48 2.70
N CYS A 130 13.91 9.58 3.45
CA CYS A 130 14.39 8.23 3.67
C CYS A 130 13.20 7.30 3.85
N ASP A 131 13.29 6.13 3.25
CA ASP A 131 12.26 5.10 3.28
C ASP A 131 12.80 3.78 3.82
N ALA A 132 11.95 3.05 4.54
CA ALA A 132 12.20 1.66 4.87
C ALA A 132 10.93 0.83 4.74
N VAL A 133 11.05 -0.31 4.05
CA VAL A 133 9.97 -1.29 3.91
C VAL A 133 10.20 -2.50 4.81
N PHE A 134 9.13 -2.93 5.47
CA PHE A 134 9.11 -4.07 6.37
C PHE A 134 8.14 -5.12 5.82
N PRO A 135 8.59 -6.36 5.54
CA PRO A 135 7.72 -7.45 5.12
C PRO A 135 6.66 -7.72 6.19
N ALA A 136 5.41 -7.88 5.78
CA ALA A 136 4.27 -8.29 6.61
C ALA A 136 3.48 -9.41 5.92
N ALA A 137 2.64 -10.14 6.63
CA ALA A 137 1.80 -11.20 6.05
C ALA A 137 0.90 -10.70 4.91
N GLN A 138 0.45 -9.44 5.02
CA GLN A 138 -0.34 -8.78 3.99
C GLN A 138 0.48 -8.33 2.76
N GLY A 139 1.80 -8.21 2.87
CA GLY A 139 2.69 -7.60 1.87
C GLY A 139 3.81 -6.80 2.53
N VAL A 140 3.68 -5.47 2.56
CA VAL A 140 4.68 -4.56 3.12
C VAL A 140 4.01 -3.44 3.91
N VAL A 141 4.68 -3.02 4.99
CA VAL A 141 4.48 -1.70 5.60
C VAL A 141 5.73 -0.86 5.36
N GLN A 142 5.57 0.32 4.77
CA GLN A 142 6.62 1.30 4.54
C GLN A 142 6.55 2.40 5.58
N LEU A 143 7.70 2.80 6.09
CA LEU A 143 7.88 4.01 6.88
C LEU A 143 8.72 4.99 6.06
N GLN A 144 8.18 6.18 5.83
CA GLN A 144 8.86 7.30 5.20
C GLN A 144 9.06 8.41 6.21
N VAL A 145 10.24 9.01 6.21
CA VAL A 145 10.52 10.29 6.87
C VAL A 145 10.89 11.31 5.81
N LEU A 146 10.31 12.50 5.92
CA LEU A 146 10.64 13.65 5.07
C LEU A 146 11.03 14.84 5.95
N ASN A 147 12.30 15.24 5.90
CA ASN A 147 12.81 16.40 6.61
C ASN A 147 12.15 17.70 6.12
N SER A 148 11.97 18.63 7.04
CA SER A 148 11.44 19.95 6.72
C SER A 148 12.36 20.68 5.75
N PRO A 149 11.87 21.10 4.57
CA PRO A 149 12.68 21.85 3.61
C PRO A 149 13.00 23.27 4.10
N LEU A 150 12.39 23.73 5.19
CA LEU A 150 12.51 25.08 5.72
C LEU A 150 13.58 25.21 6.82
N ILE A 151 13.98 24.09 7.43
CA ILE A 151 14.94 24.08 8.54
C ILE A 151 16.30 23.63 8.02
N LYS A 152 17.36 24.36 8.40
CA LYS A 152 18.74 24.05 8.01
C LYS A 152 19.44 23.26 9.12
N GLY A 153 20.39 22.42 8.74
CA GLY A 153 21.24 21.69 9.69
C GLY A 153 20.52 20.56 10.44
N LEU A 154 19.43 20.05 9.87
CA LEU A 154 18.80 18.83 10.37
C LEU A 154 19.73 17.61 10.18
N ALA A 155 19.54 16.60 11.02
CA ALA A 155 20.19 15.30 10.83
C ALA A 155 19.73 14.63 9.53
N ASP A 156 20.45 13.61 9.07
CA ASP A 156 20.04 12.84 7.88
C ASP A 156 18.64 12.24 8.11
N PRO A 157 17.74 12.25 7.10
CA PRO A 157 16.39 11.69 7.26
C PRO A 157 16.40 10.21 7.67
N CYS A 158 17.42 9.43 7.30
CA CYS A 158 17.54 8.04 7.75
C CYS A 158 17.89 7.93 9.25
N ASP A 159 18.57 8.91 9.84
CA ASP A 159 18.79 8.96 11.30
C ASP A 159 17.48 9.24 12.05
N TYR A 160 16.59 10.06 11.48
CA TYR A 160 15.24 10.24 12.00
C TYR A 160 14.40 8.97 11.82
N LEU A 161 14.46 8.33 10.65
CA LEU A 161 13.77 7.06 10.37
C LEU A 161 14.18 5.97 11.37
N GLN A 162 15.47 5.83 11.67
CA GLN A 162 15.95 4.84 12.64
C GLN A 162 15.39 5.10 14.05
N ARG A 163 15.39 6.36 14.49
CA ARG A 163 14.91 6.75 15.83
C ARG A 163 13.40 6.60 15.96
N THR A 164 12.64 7.10 14.99
CA THR A 164 11.18 7.04 15.01
C THR A 164 10.67 5.61 14.76
N GLY A 165 11.34 4.87 13.86
CA GLY A 165 11.05 3.48 13.61
C GLY A 165 11.22 2.60 14.86
N ALA A 166 12.10 2.97 15.80
CA ALA A 166 12.27 2.22 17.05
C ALA A 166 10.99 2.12 17.89
N VAL A 167 10.07 3.09 17.77
CA VAL A 167 8.77 3.09 18.46
C VAL A 167 7.61 2.69 17.54
N LEU A 168 7.69 2.96 16.25
CA LEU A 168 6.62 2.65 15.28
C LEU A 168 6.66 1.21 14.76
N VAL A 169 7.84 0.69 14.40
CA VAL A 169 7.95 -0.65 13.80
C VAL A 169 7.38 -1.78 14.68
N PRO A 170 7.42 -1.68 16.03
CA PRO A 170 6.70 -2.62 16.89
C PRO A 170 5.18 -2.66 16.72
N THR A 171 4.53 -1.58 16.26
CA THR A 171 3.07 -1.54 16.06
C THR A 171 2.64 -2.15 14.72
N PHE A 172 3.57 -2.26 13.77
CA PHE A 172 3.26 -2.76 12.44
C PHE A 172 2.86 -4.25 12.47
N PRO A 173 1.87 -4.67 11.66
CA PRO A 173 1.48 -6.08 11.54
C PRO A 173 2.67 -6.94 11.13
N LYS A 174 2.71 -8.19 11.58
CA LYS A 174 3.77 -9.15 11.25
C LYS A 174 3.60 -9.75 9.87
#